data_AF-C5M3X9-F1
#
_entry.id   AF-C5M3X9-F1
#
_cell.length_a   1.000
_cell.length_b   1.000
_cell.length_c   1.000
_cell.angle_alpha   90.00
_cell.angle_beta   90.00
_cell.angle_gamma   90.00
#
_symmetry.space_group_name_H-M   'P 1'
#
loop_
_entity.id
_entity.type
_entity.pdbx_description
1 polymer ?
#
loop_
_entity_poly.entity_id
_entity_poly.type
_entity_poly.pdbx_seq_one_letter_code
_entity_poly.pdbx_strand_id
1 'polypeptide(L)'
;MSSTNPNEEALKLKYKEIAELKAAIAQKQALKKRQEVHAARIQKRSQYNNPRNSYSQSRKFGNLKLVMNNGSQVNGSSSETTSEGYVSVNSSSGKTLYNVNVYHQEAERLKMKIELKKQQVKEAKRIRRLKAKIARDRTKYIGCDRIKINGDKYSVVKGGYRLIPTTMFQVTNPDTCVWNGINYKRVETTGVFKPVKKSTKSKYVSIYDDPHFPEYHIY
;
A
#
# COMPACT_ATOMS: atom_id res chain seq x y z
N MET A 1 67.54 -4.83 -39.42
CA MET A 1 66.63 -3.76 -38.98
C MET A 1 65.22 -4.16 -39.39
N SER A 2 64.43 -4.71 -38.46
CA SER A 2 63.09 -5.27 -38.73
C SER A 2 62.05 -4.14 -38.76
N SER A 3 61.56 -3.79 -39.95
CA SER A 3 60.49 -2.81 -40.12
C SER A 3 59.13 -3.48 -39.93
N THR A 4 58.65 -3.57 -38.70
CA THR A 4 57.25 -3.94 -38.44
C THR A 4 56.35 -2.82 -38.94
N ASN A 5 55.57 -3.09 -39.99
CA ASN A 5 54.65 -2.12 -40.56
C ASN A 5 53.59 -1.77 -39.50
N PRO A 6 53.46 -0.49 -39.07
CA PRO A 6 52.56 -0.08 -37.98
C PRO A 6 51.08 -0.40 -38.29
N ASN A 7 50.73 -0.58 -39.56
CA ASN A 7 49.40 -0.98 -40.00
C ASN A 7 49.04 -2.44 -39.64
N GLU A 8 50.02 -3.35 -39.57
CA GLU A 8 49.77 -4.77 -39.29
C GLU A 8 49.54 -5.02 -37.79
N GLU A 9 50.27 -4.28 -36.93
CA GLU A 9 50.07 -4.31 -35.48
C GLU A 9 48.73 -3.69 -35.08
N ALA A 10 48.33 -2.59 -35.73
CA ALA A 10 47.03 -1.97 -35.54
C ALA A 10 45.88 -2.92 -35.95
N LEU A 11 46.06 -3.71 -37.01
CA LEU A 11 45.07 -4.70 -37.44
C LEU A 11 44.91 -5.82 -36.40
N LYS A 12 46.02 -6.35 -35.88
CA LYS A 12 46.03 -7.40 -34.85
C LYS A 12 45.35 -6.92 -33.55
N LEU A 13 45.59 -5.67 -33.15
CA LEU A 13 44.92 -5.05 -32.00
C LEU A 13 43.40 -4.97 -32.20
N LYS A 14 42.93 -4.55 -33.37
CA LYS A 14 41.48 -4.51 -33.67
C LYS A 14 40.84 -5.89 -33.67
N TYR A 15 41.52 -6.91 -34.20
CA TYR A 15 40.99 -8.29 -34.16
C TYR A 15 40.92 -8.83 -32.72
N LYS A 16 41.88 -8.48 -31.87
CA LYS A 16 41.86 -8.84 -30.44
C LYS A 16 40.69 -8.17 -29.72
N GLU A 17 40.47 -6.88 -29.96
CA GLU A 17 39.33 -6.14 -29.41
C GLU A 17 37.99 -6.74 -29.85
N ILE A 18 37.85 -7.10 -31.13
CA ILE A 18 36.64 -7.76 -31.66
C ILE A 18 36.42 -9.12 -30.98
N ALA A 19 37.49 -9.89 -30.73
CA ALA A 19 37.39 -11.18 -30.05
C ALA A 19 36.96 -11.01 -28.58
N GLU A 20 37.52 -10.03 -27.87
CA GLU A 20 37.14 -9.69 -26.49
C GLU A 20 35.69 -9.22 -26.39
N LEU A 21 35.24 -8.37 -27.32
CA LEU A 21 33.85 -7.92 -27.39
C LEU A 21 32.87 -9.08 -27.67
N LYS A 22 33.23 -10.01 -28.56
CA LYS A 22 32.43 -11.22 -28.80
C LYS A 22 32.35 -12.11 -27.57
N ALA A 23 33.45 -12.27 -26.84
CA ALA A 23 33.47 -13.02 -25.58
C ALA A 23 32.59 -12.36 -24.50
N ALA A 24 32.65 -11.04 -24.36
CA ALA A 24 31.81 -10.28 -23.42
C ALA A 24 30.31 -10.40 -23.74
N ILE A 25 29.95 -10.34 -25.03
CA ILE A 25 28.56 -10.52 -25.48
C ILE A 25 28.08 -11.94 -25.16
N ALA A 26 28.89 -12.97 -25.43
CA ALA A 26 28.55 -14.35 -25.13
C ALA A 26 28.34 -14.58 -23.61
N GLN A 27 29.20 -14.01 -22.77
CA GLN A 27 29.04 -14.07 -21.30
C GLN A 27 27.76 -13.37 -20.84
N LYS A 28 27.46 -12.18 -21.37
CA LYS A 28 26.24 -11.43 -21.04
C LYS A 28 24.97 -12.19 -21.43
N GLN A 29 24.96 -12.83 -22.59
CA GLN A 29 23.84 -13.66 -23.04
C GLN A 29 23.68 -14.92 -22.19
N ALA A 30 24.77 -15.57 -21.79
CA ALA A 30 24.73 -16.74 -20.90
C ALA A 30 24.17 -16.38 -19.52
N LEU A 31 24.54 -15.22 -18.97
CA LEU A 31 24.04 -14.72 -17.70
C LEU A 31 22.54 -14.42 -17.77
N LYS A 32 22.07 -13.80 -18.87
CA LYS A 32 20.64 -13.56 -19.11
C LYS A 32 19.84 -14.86 -19.17
N LYS A 33 20.32 -15.88 -19.90
CA LYS A 33 19.68 -17.21 -19.95
C LYS A 33 19.61 -17.86 -18.56
N ARG A 34 20.67 -17.77 -17.75
CA ARG A 34 20.66 -18.27 -16.37
C ARG A 34 19.63 -17.56 -15.49
N GLN A 35 19.50 -16.24 -15.61
CA GLN A 35 18.51 -15.45 -14.88
C GLN A 35 17.08 -15.81 -15.30
N GLU A 36 16.81 -15.99 -16.59
CA GLU A 36 15.51 -16.41 -17.13
C GLU A 36 15.11 -17.81 -16.63
N VAL A 37 16.04 -18.77 -16.64
CA VAL A 37 15.80 -20.12 -16.10
C VAL A 37 15.51 -20.08 -14.61
N HIS A 38 16.25 -19.27 -13.85
CA HIS A 38 16.02 -19.08 -12.41
C HIS A 38 14.65 -18.44 -12.13
N ALA A 39 14.27 -17.42 -12.88
CA ALA A 39 12.96 -16.77 -12.78
C ALA A 39 11.81 -17.73 -13.12
N ALA A 40 11.94 -18.52 -14.19
CA ALA A 40 10.96 -19.54 -14.57
C ALA A 40 10.81 -20.63 -13.49
N ARG A 41 11.90 -21.03 -12.85
CA ARG A 41 11.87 -22.00 -11.74
C ARG A 41 11.12 -21.47 -10.52
N ILE A 42 11.28 -20.18 -10.20
CA ILE A 42 10.53 -19.51 -9.11
C ILE A 42 9.04 -19.45 -9.45
N GLN A 43 8.68 -19.08 -10.68
CA GLN A 43 7.28 -19.01 -11.12
C GLN A 43 6.58 -20.38 -11.05
N LYS A 44 7.24 -21.45 -11.52
CA LYS A 44 6.70 -22.82 -11.40
C LYS A 44 6.48 -23.23 -9.94
N ARG A 45 7.41 -22.91 -9.03
CA ARG A 45 7.24 -23.17 -7.58
C ARG A 45 6.07 -22.41 -6.95
N SER A 46 5.70 -21.25 -7.50
CA SER A 46 4.58 -20.45 -6.99
C SER A 46 3.21 -20.96 -7.45
N GLN A 47 3.13 -21.67 -8.59
CA GLN A 47 1.87 -22.23 -9.11
C GLN A 47 1.42 -23.51 -8.40
N TYR A 48 2.34 -24.31 -7.86
CA TYR A 48 2.02 -25.56 -7.15
C TYR A 48 1.83 -25.40 -5.64
N ASN A 49 2.14 -24.24 -5.06
CA ASN A 49 1.95 -23.98 -3.64
C ASN A 49 0.57 -23.37 -3.38
N ASN A 50 -0.33 -24.23 -2.93
CA ASN A 50 -1.62 -23.90 -2.36
C ASN A 50 -1.48 -22.75 -1.33
N PRO A 51 -2.14 -21.59 -1.49
CA PRO A 51 -1.88 -20.39 -0.68
C PRO A 51 -2.44 -20.46 0.74
N ARG A 52 -2.81 -21.65 1.22
CA ARG A 52 -3.61 -21.81 2.44
C ARG A 52 -2.84 -22.03 3.74
N ASN A 53 -1.52 -22.21 3.74
CA ASN A 53 -0.81 -22.41 5.01
C ASN A 53 0.71 -22.15 4.97
N SER A 54 1.11 -20.96 4.54
CA SER A 54 2.42 -20.46 4.99
C SER A 54 2.24 -19.06 5.56
N TYR A 55 2.15 -19.00 6.89
CA TYR A 55 2.68 -17.85 7.57
C TYR A 55 4.13 -17.76 7.13
N SER A 56 4.41 -16.87 6.16
CA SER A 56 5.76 -16.40 5.91
C SER A 56 6.25 -15.90 7.26
N GLN A 57 7.07 -16.70 7.93
CA GLN A 57 7.79 -16.24 9.09
C GLN A 57 8.48 -14.96 8.64
N SER A 58 8.08 -13.84 9.25
CA SER A 58 8.75 -12.58 8.99
C SER A 58 10.22 -12.87 9.23
N ARG A 59 11.07 -12.69 8.21
CA ARG A 59 12.52 -12.79 8.41
C ARG A 59 12.83 -11.79 9.52
N LYS A 60 13.06 -12.30 10.73
CA LYS A 60 13.52 -11.49 11.85
C LYS A 60 14.83 -10.91 11.35
N PHE A 61 14.88 -9.59 11.17
CA PHE A 61 16.14 -8.90 10.93
C PHE A 61 17.02 -9.27 12.12
N GLY A 62 18.00 -10.15 11.87
CA GLY A 62 18.92 -10.62 12.89
C GLY A 62 19.62 -9.41 13.48
N ASN A 63 19.71 -9.41 14.82
CA ASN A 63 20.31 -8.39 15.65
C ASN A 63 21.44 -7.63 14.95
N LEU A 64 21.18 -6.36 14.63
CA LEU A 64 22.17 -5.43 14.08
C LEU A 64 23.28 -5.26 15.11
N LYS A 65 24.47 -5.79 14.83
CA LYS A 65 25.65 -5.58 15.68
C LYS A 65 26.42 -4.39 15.13
N LEU A 66 26.32 -3.24 15.81
CA LEU A 66 27.18 -2.10 15.56
C LEU A 66 28.63 -2.53 15.88
N VAL A 67 29.50 -2.56 14.87
CA VAL A 67 30.94 -2.77 15.08
C VAL A 67 31.59 -1.45 14.73
N MET A 68 31.89 -0.64 15.75
CA MET A 68 32.72 0.54 15.61
C MET A 68 34.17 0.08 15.48
N ASN A 69 34.74 0.20 14.29
CA ASN A 69 36.18 0.04 14.09
C ASN A 69 36.82 1.42 14.29
N ASN A 70 36.96 1.85 15.54
CA ASN A 70 37.87 2.94 15.86
C ASN A 70 39.28 2.33 15.95
N GLY A 71 39.99 2.37 14.82
CA GLY A 71 41.45 2.30 14.88
C GLY A 71 41.95 3.53 15.62
N SER A 72 42.58 3.29 16.78
CA SER A 72 43.39 4.20 17.59
C SER A 72 42.69 4.96 18.73
N GLN A 73 43.09 4.63 19.97
CA GLN A 73 42.85 5.39 21.20
C GLN A 73 43.54 6.76 21.13
N VAL A 74 42.84 7.83 21.48
CA VAL A 74 43.44 8.97 22.20
C VAL A 74 42.45 9.46 23.25
N ASN A 75 42.98 9.74 24.44
CA ASN A 75 42.30 10.16 25.65
C ASN A 75 41.45 11.43 25.50
N GLY A 76 40.43 11.50 26.37
CA GLY A 76 39.54 12.61 26.71
C GLY A 76 39.71 13.97 26.02
N SER A 77 38.64 14.41 25.36
CA SER A 77 38.08 15.75 25.58
C SER A 77 36.68 15.81 24.98
N SER A 78 35.78 16.50 25.68
CA SER A 78 34.45 16.85 25.20
C SER A 78 34.56 18.01 24.22
N SER A 79 34.30 17.76 22.94
CA SER A 79 33.79 18.79 22.02
C SER A 79 33.32 18.14 20.71
N GLU A 80 32.10 18.48 20.33
CA GLU A 80 31.54 18.39 18.97
C GLU A 80 31.61 17.04 18.24
N THR A 81 30.47 16.36 18.22
CA THR A 81 30.22 15.18 17.37
C THR A 81 30.17 15.57 15.88
N THR A 82 31.30 15.87 15.27
CA THR A 82 31.46 15.74 13.81
C THR A 82 31.57 14.25 13.52
N SER A 83 30.41 13.62 13.28
CA SER A 83 30.27 12.20 13.02
C SER A 83 30.89 11.81 11.66
N GLU A 84 32.21 11.60 11.65
CA GLU A 84 32.94 11.00 10.52
C GLU A 84 33.06 9.47 10.68
N GLY A 85 31.98 8.83 11.12
CA GLY A 85 31.91 7.37 11.23
C GLY A 85 31.36 6.71 9.97
N TYR A 86 31.70 5.43 9.76
CA TYR A 86 31.06 4.57 8.78
C TYR A 86 30.28 3.44 9.47
N VAL A 87 29.13 3.06 8.90
CA VAL A 87 28.28 1.96 9.33
C VAL A 87 28.31 0.85 8.28
N SER A 88 28.62 -0.38 8.70
CA SER A 88 28.51 -1.56 7.84
C SER A 88 27.11 -2.15 7.94
N VAL A 89 26.41 -2.21 6.81
CA VAL A 89 25.06 -2.75 6.67
C VAL A 89 25.14 -4.10 5.97
N ASN A 90 24.61 -5.14 6.59
CA ASN A 90 24.53 -6.47 6.01
C ASN A 90 23.15 -6.69 5.39
N SER A 91 23.12 -6.84 4.06
CA SER A 91 21.92 -7.16 3.29
C SER A 91 21.99 -8.60 2.77
N SER A 92 20.87 -9.13 2.25
CA SER A 92 20.86 -10.45 1.59
C SER A 92 21.76 -10.54 0.36
N SER A 93 22.14 -9.39 -0.21
CA SER A 93 23.05 -9.27 -1.37
C SER A 93 24.51 -9.06 -0.99
N GLY A 94 24.84 -8.86 0.30
CA GLY A 94 26.21 -8.62 0.76
C GLY A 94 26.31 -7.52 1.81
N LYS A 95 27.55 -7.21 2.21
CA LYS A 95 27.87 -6.17 3.18
C LYS A 95 28.24 -4.87 2.45
N THR A 96 27.70 -3.76 2.90
CA THR A 96 27.90 -2.43 2.28
C THR A 96 28.25 -1.43 3.37
N LEU A 97 29.25 -0.60 3.13
CA LEU A 97 29.71 0.43 4.05
C LEU A 97 29.06 1.77 3.70
N TYR A 98 28.39 2.41 4.65
CA TYR A 98 27.75 3.71 4.50
C TYR A 98 28.41 4.73 5.41
N ASN A 99 28.43 5.99 5.01
CA ASN A 99 28.68 7.08 5.95
C ASN A 99 27.50 7.17 6.95
N VAL A 100 27.79 7.38 8.24
CA VAL A 100 26.78 7.44 9.31
C VAL A 100 25.65 8.42 9.00
N ASN A 101 25.96 9.61 8.50
CA ASN A 101 24.97 10.64 8.21
C ASN A 101 24.03 10.23 7.08
N VAL A 102 24.59 9.63 6.02
CA VAL A 102 23.82 9.11 4.87
C VAL A 102 22.91 7.96 5.32
N TYR A 103 23.44 7.05 6.16
CA TYR A 103 22.66 5.93 6.68
C TYR A 103 21.45 6.41 7.50
N HIS A 104 21.63 7.38 8.40
CA HIS A 104 20.52 7.91 9.21
C HIS A 104 19.45 8.56 8.34
N GLN A 105 19.83 9.41 7.37
CA GLN A 105 18.90 10.05 6.46
C GLN A 105 18.10 9.01 5.63
N GLU A 106 18.77 7.99 5.10
CA GLU A 106 18.11 6.93 4.34
C GLU A 106 17.20 6.06 5.21
N ALA A 107 17.63 5.73 6.43
CA ALA A 107 16.84 4.95 7.38
C ALA A 107 15.56 5.70 7.78
N GLU A 108 15.63 7.00 8.05
CA GLU A 108 14.45 7.82 8.34
C GLU A 108 13.52 7.92 7.13
N ARG A 109 14.07 8.15 5.94
CA ARG A 109 13.28 8.17 4.70
C ARG A 109 12.57 6.85 4.45
N LEU A 110 13.23 5.72 4.70
CA LEU A 110 12.63 4.39 4.61
C LEU A 110 11.54 4.19 5.66
N LYS A 111 11.77 4.64 6.90
CA LYS A 111 10.78 4.57 7.99
C LYS A 111 9.50 5.34 7.62
N MET A 112 9.63 6.57 7.12
CA MET A 112 8.50 7.37 6.64
C MET A 112 7.73 6.68 5.50
N LYS A 113 8.46 6.12 4.51
CA LYS A 113 7.83 5.37 3.41
C LYS A 113 7.07 4.14 3.90
N ILE A 114 7.62 3.41 4.86
CA ILE A 114 6.98 2.23 5.46
C ILE A 114 5.70 2.64 6.20
N GLU A 115 5.76 3.72 6.99
CA GLU A 115 4.61 4.21 7.73
C GLU A 115 3.47 4.68 6.81
N LEU A 116 3.80 5.44 5.76
CA LEU A 116 2.84 5.84 4.73
C LEU A 116 2.17 4.63 4.08
N LYS A 117 2.97 3.64 3.64
CA LYS A 117 2.43 2.40 3.05
C LYS A 117 1.55 1.63 4.05
N LYS A 118 1.93 1.59 5.33
CA LYS A 118 1.14 0.93 6.38
C LYS A 118 -0.22 1.60 6.55
N GLN A 119 -0.29 2.94 6.51
CA GLN A 119 -1.53 3.69 6.55
C GLN A 119 -2.39 3.41 5.32
N GLN A 120 -1.82 3.47 4.11
CA GLN A 120 -2.51 3.14 2.86
C GLN A 120 -3.11 1.72 2.86
N VAL A 121 -2.35 0.73 3.34
CA VAL A 121 -2.84 -0.67 3.44
C VAL A 121 -3.97 -0.78 4.46
N LYS A 122 -3.88 -0.08 5.60
CA LYS A 122 -4.94 -0.07 6.63
C LYS A 122 -6.24 0.52 6.07
N GLU A 123 -6.13 1.62 5.34
CA GLU A 123 -7.27 2.29 4.69
C GLU A 123 -7.88 1.42 3.58
N ALA A 124 -7.07 0.86 2.70
CA ALA A 124 -7.54 -0.07 1.66
C ALA A 124 -8.29 -1.28 2.25
N LYS A 125 -7.80 -1.84 3.37
CA LYS A 125 -8.49 -2.90 4.10
C LYS A 125 -9.82 -2.42 4.70
N ARG A 126 -9.89 -1.20 5.25
CA ARG A 126 -11.14 -0.59 5.74
C ARG A 126 -12.16 -0.47 4.61
N ILE A 127 -11.76 0.11 3.48
CA ILE A 127 -12.62 0.29 2.29
C ILE A 127 -13.13 -1.06 1.77
N ARG A 128 -12.25 -2.07 1.66
CA ARG A 128 -12.65 -3.42 1.23
C ARG A 128 -13.71 -4.04 2.15
N ARG A 129 -13.55 -3.93 3.46
CA ARG A 129 -14.53 -4.41 4.45
C ARG A 129 -15.86 -3.68 4.33
N LEU A 130 -15.83 -2.36 4.14
CA LEU A 130 -17.02 -1.54 3.93
C LEU A 130 -17.77 -1.94 2.65
N LYS A 131 -17.07 -2.06 1.52
CA LYS A 131 -17.66 -2.52 0.25
C LYS A 131 -18.33 -3.88 0.39
N ALA A 132 -17.68 -4.84 1.04
CA ALA A 132 -18.25 -6.17 1.29
C ALA A 132 -19.48 -6.12 2.20
N LYS A 133 -19.49 -5.23 3.20
CA LYS A 133 -20.65 -5.02 4.08
C LYS A 133 -21.82 -4.39 3.31
N ILE A 134 -21.57 -3.30 2.58
CA ILE A 134 -22.58 -2.62 1.77
C ILE A 134 -23.18 -3.57 0.73
N ALA A 135 -22.37 -4.41 0.08
CA ALA A 135 -22.88 -5.40 -0.87
C ALA A 135 -23.85 -6.40 -0.22
N ARG A 136 -23.54 -6.87 1.00
CA ARG A 136 -24.44 -7.75 1.78
C ARG A 136 -25.70 -7.02 2.25
N ASP A 137 -25.56 -5.80 2.73
CA ASP A 137 -26.70 -5.01 3.22
C ASP A 137 -27.62 -4.64 2.04
N ARG A 138 -27.07 -4.38 0.84
CA ARG A 138 -27.83 -4.11 -0.38
C ARG A 138 -28.74 -5.27 -0.77
N THR A 139 -28.27 -6.51 -0.69
CA THR A 139 -29.11 -7.68 -1.00
C THR A 139 -30.12 -7.94 0.13
N LYS A 140 -29.71 -7.76 1.38
CA LYS A 140 -30.57 -7.96 2.56
C LYS A 140 -31.74 -6.98 2.62
N TYR A 141 -31.54 -5.72 2.22
CA TYR A 141 -32.52 -4.64 2.31
C TYR A 141 -33.01 -4.19 0.93
N ILE A 142 -33.03 -5.12 -0.04
CA ILE A 142 -33.38 -4.80 -1.43
C ILE A 142 -34.80 -4.25 -1.58
N GLY A 143 -35.75 -4.76 -0.79
CA GLY A 143 -37.16 -4.37 -0.75
C GLY A 143 -37.50 -3.31 0.30
N CYS A 144 -36.49 -2.67 0.91
CA CYS A 144 -36.72 -1.49 1.74
C CYS A 144 -36.74 -0.22 0.87
N ASP A 145 -37.47 0.80 1.31
CA ASP A 145 -37.50 2.10 0.65
C ASP A 145 -36.10 2.68 0.52
N ARG A 146 -35.88 3.45 -0.55
CA ARG A 146 -34.57 4.05 -0.85
C ARG A 146 -34.69 5.55 -0.89
N ILE A 147 -33.72 6.21 -0.30
CA ILE A 147 -33.62 7.66 -0.24
C ILE A 147 -32.23 8.10 -0.68
N LYS A 148 -32.12 9.35 -1.12
CA LYS A 148 -30.87 9.99 -1.51
C LYS A 148 -30.58 11.14 -0.57
N ILE A 149 -29.40 11.13 0.04
CA ILE A 149 -28.95 12.19 0.96
C ILE A 149 -27.58 12.64 0.47
N ASN A 150 -27.44 13.91 0.08
CA ASN A 150 -26.18 14.49 -0.41
C ASN A 150 -25.52 13.69 -1.54
N GLY A 151 -26.32 13.17 -2.48
CA GLY A 151 -25.81 12.34 -3.58
C GLY A 151 -25.71 10.85 -3.26
N ASP A 152 -25.58 10.47 -1.98
CA ASP A 152 -25.41 9.09 -1.53
C ASP A 152 -26.76 8.38 -1.36
N LYS A 153 -26.82 7.09 -1.72
CA LYS A 153 -28.04 6.26 -1.67
C LYS A 153 -28.11 5.45 -0.38
N TYR A 154 -29.25 5.49 0.29
CA TYR A 154 -29.51 4.78 1.53
C TYR A 154 -30.82 3.99 1.45
N SER A 155 -30.84 2.81 2.07
CA SER A 155 -32.04 2.03 2.35
C SER A 155 -32.59 2.41 3.73
N VAL A 156 -33.89 2.65 3.82
CA VAL A 156 -34.61 2.98 5.04
C VAL A 156 -35.01 1.68 5.74
N VAL A 157 -34.42 1.41 6.90
CA VAL A 157 -34.59 0.13 7.60
C VAL A 157 -35.15 0.35 9.00
N LYS A 158 -35.95 -0.62 9.46
CA LYS A 158 -36.64 -0.59 10.76
C LYS A 158 -37.56 0.63 10.90
N GLY A 159 -38.41 0.86 9.89
CA GLY A 159 -39.37 1.98 9.89
C GLY A 159 -38.69 3.34 10.06
N GLY A 160 -37.57 3.57 9.37
CA GLY A 160 -36.84 4.85 9.45
C GLY A 160 -35.81 4.95 10.57
N TYR A 161 -35.70 3.99 11.50
CA TYR A 161 -34.72 4.10 12.59
C TYR A 161 -33.25 4.00 12.13
N ARG A 162 -32.97 3.41 10.95
CA ARG A 162 -31.61 3.36 10.38
C ARG A 162 -31.64 3.62 8.90
N LEU A 163 -30.70 4.41 8.42
CA LEU A 163 -30.48 4.60 6.99
C LEU A 163 -29.15 3.93 6.66
N ILE A 164 -29.21 2.85 5.89
CA ILE A 164 -28.08 1.98 5.59
C ILE A 164 -27.59 2.28 4.18
N PRO A 165 -26.29 2.59 3.99
CA PRO A 165 -25.77 2.94 2.67
C PRO A 165 -25.90 1.76 1.70
N THR A 166 -26.46 2.02 0.52
CA THR A 166 -26.58 1.05 -0.58
C THR A 166 -25.35 1.08 -1.48
N THR A 167 -24.66 2.22 -1.53
CA THR A 167 -23.42 2.47 -2.26
C THR A 167 -22.33 2.94 -1.30
N MET A 168 -21.07 2.94 -1.75
CA MET A 168 -20.00 3.53 -0.96
C MET A 168 -20.29 5.03 -0.78
N PHE A 169 -20.37 5.47 0.48
CA PHE A 169 -20.63 6.87 0.83
C PHE A 169 -19.35 7.70 0.72
N GLN A 170 -19.51 8.98 0.43
CA GLN A 170 -18.37 9.91 0.38
C GLN A 170 -18.06 10.44 1.78
N VAL A 171 -16.79 10.39 2.18
CA VAL A 171 -16.34 10.87 3.50
C VAL A 171 -16.44 12.40 3.60
N THR A 172 -16.36 13.10 2.47
CA THR A 172 -16.51 14.55 2.35
C THR A 172 -17.91 15.05 2.67
N ASN A 173 -18.93 14.20 2.52
CA ASN A 173 -20.32 14.56 2.83
C ASN A 173 -20.49 14.78 4.33
N PRO A 174 -21.41 15.64 4.78
CA PRO A 174 -21.61 15.89 6.20
C PRO A 174 -22.04 14.63 6.94
N ASP A 175 -21.56 14.51 8.19
CA ASP A 175 -21.88 13.39 9.09
C ASP A 175 -23.26 13.51 9.73
N THR A 176 -24.00 14.58 9.46
CA THR A 176 -25.35 14.77 9.97
C THR A 176 -26.31 15.06 8.84
N CYS A 177 -27.56 14.62 9.00
CA CYS A 177 -28.63 14.93 8.07
C CYS A 177 -29.97 14.96 8.81
N VAL A 178 -30.96 15.63 8.21
CA VAL A 178 -32.33 15.62 8.70
C VAL A 178 -33.17 14.89 7.65
N TRP A 179 -33.93 13.90 8.11
CA TRP A 179 -34.84 13.15 7.24
C TRP A 179 -36.14 12.87 8.00
N ASN A 180 -37.26 13.23 7.38
CA ASN A 180 -38.61 13.11 7.97
C ASN A 180 -38.72 13.74 9.38
N GLY A 181 -38.17 14.94 9.54
CA GLY A 181 -38.14 15.66 10.83
C GLY A 181 -37.20 15.08 11.89
N ILE A 182 -36.50 13.97 11.61
CA ILE A 182 -35.54 13.36 12.53
C ILE A 182 -34.10 13.72 12.15
N ASN A 183 -33.32 14.12 13.15
CA ASN A 183 -31.89 14.36 13.00
C ASN A 183 -31.12 13.05 13.13
N TYR A 184 -30.27 12.74 12.14
CA TYR A 184 -29.40 11.58 12.12
C TYR A 184 -27.93 11.97 12.18
N LYS A 185 -27.11 11.08 12.74
CA LYS A 185 -25.65 11.13 12.71
C LYS A 185 -25.10 9.86 12.08
N ARG A 186 -24.15 10.03 11.16
CA ARG A 186 -23.45 8.97 10.44
C ARG A 186 -22.43 8.33 11.35
N VAL A 187 -22.42 7.00 11.38
CA VAL A 187 -21.36 6.24 12.04
C VAL A 187 -20.19 6.14 11.09
N GLU A 188 -19.08 6.82 11.40
CA GLU A 188 -17.89 6.92 10.52
C GLU A 188 -17.35 5.54 10.08
N THR A 189 -17.47 4.53 10.94
CA THR A 189 -16.96 3.18 10.66
C THR A 189 -17.82 2.39 9.68
N THR A 190 -19.13 2.67 9.58
CA THR A 190 -20.06 1.88 8.76
C THR A 190 -20.85 2.70 7.75
N GLY A 191 -20.84 4.03 7.83
CA GLY A 191 -21.66 4.91 6.99
C GLY A 191 -23.15 4.90 7.29
N VAL A 192 -23.57 4.21 8.36
CA VAL A 192 -24.99 4.07 8.70
C VAL A 192 -25.42 5.31 9.47
N PHE A 193 -26.51 5.93 9.05
CA PHE A 193 -27.15 7.01 9.79
C PHE A 193 -28.04 6.43 10.90
N LYS A 194 -27.84 6.94 12.11
CA LYS A 194 -28.65 6.64 13.29
C LYS A 194 -29.24 7.93 13.84
N PRO A 195 -30.48 7.92 14.35
CA PRO A 195 -31.09 9.11 14.92
C PRO A 195 -30.30 9.56 16.15
N VAL A 196 -30.06 10.87 16.26
CA VAL A 196 -29.26 11.49 17.33
C VAL A 196 -29.98 11.36 18.67
N LYS A 197 -31.29 11.63 18.68
CA LYS A 197 -32.17 11.36 19.80
C LYS A 197 -32.81 9.99 19.57
N LYS A 198 -32.91 9.15 20.60
CA LYS A 198 -33.71 7.93 20.53
C LYS A 198 -35.17 8.35 20.36
N SER A 199 -35.68 8.36 19.13
CA SER A 199 -37.12 8.46 18.90
C SER A 199 -37.78 7.27 19.62
N THR A 200 -38.66 7.56 20.57
CA THR A 200 -39.59 6.57 21.15
C THR A 200 -40.52 6.12 20.04
N LYS A 201 -40.11 5.07 19.29
CA LYS A 201 -40.88 4.39 18.23
C LYS A 201 -41.98 5.28 17.66
N SER A 202 -41.62 6.38 17.00
CA SER A 202 -42.62 7.18 16.29
C SER A 202 -43.17 6.29 15.19
N LYS A 203 -44.44 5.85 15.33
CA LYS A 203 -45.24 5.34 14.22
C LYS A 203 -45.16 6.44 13.15
N TYR A 204 -44.44 6.19 12.07
CA TYR A 204 -44.51 7.10 10.95
C TYR A 204 -45.89 6.95 10.34
N VAL A 205 -46.55 8.10 10.18
CA VAL A 205 -47.79 8.26 9.43
C VAL A 205 -47.49 7.80 8.00
N SER A 206 -48.30 6.85 7.55
CA SER A 206 -48.36 6.43 6.16
C SER A 206 -48.59 7.66 5.30
N ILE A 207 -47.86 7.82 4.19
CA ILE A 207 -48.00 8.95 3.27
C ILE A 207 -49.43 9.04 2.67
N TYR A 208 -50.29 8.06 2.94
CA TYR A 208 -51.69 8.04 2.55
C TYR A 208 -52.66 8.78 3.49
N ASP A 209 -52.22 9.30 4.64
CA ASP A 209 -53.14 9.91 5.63
C ASP A 209 -53.12 11.45 5.67
N ASP A 210 -52.45 12.13 4.73
CA ASP A 210 -52.42 13.60 4.65
C ASP A 210 -53.06 14.07 3.32
N PRO A 211 -54.25 14.71 3.33
CA PRO A 211 -55.01 15.05 2.11
C PRO A 211 -54.45 16.24 1.33
N HIS A 212 -53.25 16.72 1.64
CA HIS A 212 -52.65 17.90 1.02
C HIS A 212 -51.15 17.69 0.79
N PHE A 213 -50.73 17.04 -0.30
CA PHE A 213 -49.45 17.39 -0.93
C PHE A 213 -49.46 17.07 -2.45
N PRO A 214 -48.76 17.89 -3.27
CA PRO A 214 -48.77 17.81 -4.72
C PRO A 214 -47.85 16.70 -5.22
N GLU A 215 -48.20 16.18 -6.40
CA GLU A 215 -47.51 15.12 -7.12
C GLU A 215 -46.01 15.41 -7.28
N TYR A 216 -45.17 14.54 -6.70
CA TYR A 216 -43.77 14.43 -7.11
C TYR A 216 -43.59 13.12 -7.87
N HIS A 217 -43.27 13.24 -9.15
CA HIS A 217 -42.92 12.13 -10.02
C HIS A 217 -41.72 11.36 -9.48
N ILE A 218 -41.93 10.06 -9.27
CA ILE A 218 -40.89 9.07 -8.99
C ILE A 218 -40.34 8.59 -10.34
N TYR A 219 -39.03 8.75 -10.55
CA TYR A 219 -38.26 8.05 -11.59
C TYR A 219 -37.63 6.77 -11.03
#